data_AF-A0A6J4RWJ3-F1
#
_entry.id   AF-A0A6J4RWJ3-F1
#
_cell.length_a   1.000
_cell.length_b   1.000
_cell.length_c   1.000
_cell.angle_alpha   90.00
_cell.angle_beta   90.00
_cell.angle_gamma   90.00
#
_symmetry.space_group_name_H-M   'P 1'
#
loop_
_entity.id
_entity.type
_entity.pdbx_description
1 polymer ?
#
loop_
_entity_poly.entity_id
_entity_poly.type
_entity_poly.pdbx_seq_one_letter_code
_entity_poly.pdbx_strand_id
1 'polypeptide(L)'
;MSTKDNRQQLIDFINKNAFDPIIKAKPEKFKEDREALEDLQRKTQNEKKQFSEEYSTAEEVKKNYLSNVRSKAAAKVNAQLEKLGLPTLPQHKDEFMELCKKLEV
;
A
#
# COMPACT_ATOMS: atom_id res chain seq x y z
N MET A 1 -12.80 14.25 15.27
CA MET A 1 -11.65 13.32 15.41
C MET A 1 -10.35 14.12 15.33
N SER A 2 -9.27 13.69 16.00
CA SER A 2 -7.97 14.36 15.86
C SER A 2 -7.34 14.00 14.52
N THR A 3 -6.62 14.92 13.87
CA THR A 3 -5.92 14.67 12.59
C THR A 3 -4.92 13.51 12.67
N LYS A 4 -4.33 13.28 13.85
CA LYS A 4 -3.44 12.13 14.12
C LYS A 4 -4.18 10.79 14.09
N ASP A 5 -5.43 10.77 14.54
CA ASP A 5 -6.27 9.59 14.55
C ASP A 5 -6.70 9.22 13.13
N ASN A 6 -7.17 10.20 12.34
CA ASN A 6 -7.54 9.97 10.94
C ASN A 6 -6.37 9.50 10.08
N ARG A 7 -5.17 10.09 10.28
CA ARG A 7 -3.94 9.66 9.60
C ARG A 7 -3.65 8.19 9.87
N GLN A 8 -3.68 7.79 11.14
CA GLN A 8 -3.35 6.42 11.52
C GLN A 8 -4.35 5.43 10.92
N GLN A 9 -5.64 5.75 10.92
CA GLN A 9 -6.67 4.91 10.30
C GLN A 9 -6.43 4.70 8.79
N LEU A 10 -6.02 5.74 8.05
CA LEU A 10 -5.67 5.59 6.62
C LEU A 10 -4.42 4.73 6.42
N ILE A 11 -3.39 4.90 7.25
CA ILE A 11 -2.16 4.09 7.21
C ILE A 11 -2.47 2.62 7.53
N ASP A 12 -3.29 2.37 8.55
CA ASP A 12 -3.68 1.02 8.96
C ASP A 12 -4.49 0.31 7.87
N PHE A 13 -5.36 1.04 7.18
CA PHE A 13 -6.07 0.53 6.02
C PHE A 13 -5.10 0.07 4.93
N ILE A 14 -4.12 0.91 4.56
CA ILE A 14 -3.14 0.59 3.52
C ILE A 14 -2.29 -0.61 3.93
N ASN A 15 -1.83 -0.62 5.18
CA ASN A 15 -1.04 -1.71 5.74
C ASN A 15 -1.79 -3.03 5.68
N LYS A 16 -3.03 -3.07 6.19
CA LYS A 16 -3.80 -4.31 6.31
C LYS A 16 -4.19 -4.89 4.95
N ASN A 17 -4.57 -4.04 4.00
CA ASN A 17 -5.14 -4.50 2.74
C ASN A 17 -4.11 -4.69 1.62
N ALA A 18 -2.99 -3.95 1.64
CA ALA A 18 -1.97 -4.05 0.59
C ALA A 18 -0.61 -4.49 1.12
N PHE A 19 -0.01 -3.77 2.06
CA PHE A 19 1.41 -3.98 2.39
C PHE A 19 1.69 -5.26 3.19
N ASP A 20 0.93 -5.51 4.26
CA ASP A 20 1.13 -6.67 5.12
C ASP A 20 0.96 -8.01 4.37
N PRO A 21 -0.06 -8.20 3.51
CA PRO A 21 -0.17 -9.41 2.71
C PRO A 21 1.05 -9.70 1.84
N ILE A 22 1.66 -8.66 1.23
CA ILE A 22 2.87 -8.79 0.41
C ILE A 22 4.05 -9.18 1.30
N ILE A 23 4.26 -8.45 2.40
CA ILE A 23 5.38 -8.67 3.34
C ILE A 23 5.31 -10.06 3.99
N LYS A 24 4.10 -10.56 4.27
CA LYS A 24 3.87 -11.86 4.91
C LYS A 24 3.76 -13.02 3.92
N ALA A 25 3.80 -12.74 2.61
CA ALA A 25 3.77 -13.78 1.60
C ALA A 25 4.95 -14.75 1.78
N LYS A 26 4.66 -16.05 1.80
CA LYS A 26 5.68 -17.08 2.06
C LYS A 26 6.47 -17.39 0.79
N PRO A 27 7.80 -17.21 0.76
CA PRO A 27 8.63 -17.49 -0.42
C PRO A 27 8.51 -18.92 -0.95
N GLU A 28 8.21 -19.87 -0.07
CA GLU A 28 8.01 -21.28 -0.40
C GLU A 28 6.88 -21.53 -1.42
N LYS A 29 5.90 -20.61 -1.49
CA LYS A 29 4.79 -20.66 -2.46
C LYS A 29 5.16 -20.11 -3.84
N PHE A 30 6.32 -19.48 -3.97
CA PHE A 30 6.77 -18.78 -5.17
C PHE A 30 8.14 -19.31 -5.60
N LYS A 31 8.30 -20.62 -5.73
CA LYS A 31 9.62 -21.25 -5.95
C LYS A 31 10.37 -20.68 -7.17
N GLU A 32 9.67 -20.42 -8.26
CA GLU A 32 10.23 -19.87 -9.50
C GLU A 32 10.35 -18.34 -9.46
N ASP A 33 9.48 -17.66 -8.70
CA ASP A 33 9.43 -16.21 -8.58
C ASP A 33 10.02 -15.68 -7.25
N ARG A 34 10.84 -16.49 -6.56
CA ARG A 34 11.28 -16.21 -5.19
C ARG A 34 12.04 -14.89 -5.09
N GLU A 35 13.00 -14.67 -5.99
CA GLU A 35 13.81 -13.45 -6.01
C GLU A 35 12.93 -12.23 -6.34
N ALA A 36 11.94 -12.39 -7.22
CA ALA A 36 10.99 -11.33 -7.54
C ALA A 36 10.11 -10.98 -6.33
N LEU A 37 9.66 -11.98 -5.57
CA LEU A 37 8.93 -11.75 -4.33
C LEU A 37 9.79 -11.04 -3.28
N GLU A 38 11.03 -11.46 -3.07
CA GLU A 38 11.93 -10.84 -2.10
C GLU A 38 12.21 -9.37 -2.46
N ASP A 39 12.38 -9.04 -3.74
CA ASP A 39 12.50 -7.66 -4.21
C ASP A 39 11.23 -6.83 -3.96
N LEU A 40 10.05 -7.41 -4.23
CA LEU A 40 8.77 -6.75 -3.97
C LEU A 40 8.56 -6.52 -2.48
N GLN A 41 8.86 -7.50 -1.63
CA GLN A 41 8.76 -7.38 -0.17
C GLN A 41 9.64 -6.25 0.36
N ARG A 42 10.89 -6.15 -0.11
CA ARG A 42 11.79 -5.05 0.25
C ARG A 42 11.24 -3.69 -0.19
N LYS A 43 10.75 -3.58 -1.42
CA LYS A 43 10.14 -2.34 -1.94
C LYS A 43 8.92 -1.94 -1.12
N THR A 44 8.03 -2.89 -0.81
CA THR A 44 6.84 -2.65 0.00
C THR A 44 7.18 -2.28 1.43
N GLN A 45 8.22 -2.87 2.03
CA GLN A 45 8.69 -2.45 3.37
C GLN A 45 9.19 -1.01 3.38
N ASN A 46 9.96 -0.61 2.37
CA ASN A 46 10.40 0.78 2.23
C ASN A 46 9.20 1.72 2.08
N GLU A 47 8.25 1.39 1.21
CA GLU A 47 7.06 2.21 1.00
C GLU A 47 6.21 2.32 2.27
N LYS A 48 6.01 1.21 2.99
CA LYS A 48 5.35 1.19 4.30
C LYS A 48 6.02 2.12 5.30
N LYS A 49 7.35 2.12 5.34
CA LYS A 49 8.14 3.02 6.20
C LYS A 49 7.91 4.49 5.80
N GLN A 50 7.95 4.81 4.51
CA GLN A 50 7.68 6.15 4.01
C GLN A 50 6.28 6.64 4.40
N PHE A 51 5.25 5.80 4.25
CA PHE A 51 3.90 6.14 4.68
C PHE A 51 3.80 6.46 6.17
N SER A 52 4.60 5.78 7.00
CA SER A 52 4.63 5.97 8.45
C SER A 52 5.47 7.17 8.91
N GLU A 53 6.49 7.56 8.16
CA GLU A 53 7.48 8.56 8.61
C GLU A 53 7.38 9.90 7.88
N GLU A 54 7.07 9.91 6.58
CA GLU A 54 7.14 11.12 5.76
C GLU A 54 5.82 11.91 5.74
N TYR A 55 4.66 11.25 5.87
CA TYR A 55 3.37 11.92 5.80
C TYR A 55 2.83 12.20 7.21
N SER A 56 2.71 13.48 7.53
CA SER A 56 2.33 13.99 8.85
C SER A 56 0.83 14.18 9.01
N THR A 57 0.08 14.31 7.90
CA THR A 57 -1.37 14.49 7.92
C THR A 57 -2.12 13.42 7.13
N ALA A 58 -3.42 13.27 7.40
CA ALA A 58 -4.29 12.36 6.67
C ALA A 58 -4.43 12.78 5.18
N GLU A 59 -4.44 14.08 4.88
CA GLU A 59 -4.49 14.59 3.51
C GLU A 59 -3.24 14.23 2.72
N GLU A 60 -2.06 14.28 3.35
CA GLU A 60 -0.81 13.85 2.73
C GLU A 60 -0.82 12.35 2.41
N VAL A 61 -1.31 11.53 3.33
CA VAL A 61 -1.49 10.07 3.12
C VAL A 61 -2.42 9.81 1.93
N LYS A 62 -3.57 10.49 1.87
CA LYS A 62 -4.53 10.39 0.76
C LYS A 62 -3.90 10.83 -0.58
N LYS A 63 -3.22 11.97 -0.59
CA LYS A 63 -2.54 12.49 -1.78
C LYS A 63 -1.48 11.52 -2.29
N ASN A 64 -0.68 10.97 -1.39
CA ASN A 64 0.36 10.02 -1.78
C ASN A 64 -0.22 8.69 -2.30
N TYR A 65 -1.25 8.17 -1.62
CA TYR A 65 -1.97 6.99 -2.08
C TYR A 65 -2.49 7.17 -3.52
N LEU A 66 -3.17 8.29 -3.79
CA LEU A 66 -3.69 8.59 -5.13
C LEU A 66 -2.57 8.81 -6.17
N SER A 67 -1.45 9.40 -5.76
CA SER A 67 -0.26 9.55 -6.60
C SER A 67 0.30 8.19 -7.00
N ASN A 68 0.45 7.27 -6.03
CA ASN A 68 0.95 5.92 -6.28
C ASN A 68 0.01 5.14 -7.21
N VAL A 69 -1.30 5.16 -6.94
CA VAL A 69 -2.31 4.51 -7.79
C VAL A 69 -2.25 4.99 -9.25
N ARG A 70 -1.90 6.26 -9.50
CA ARG A 70 -1.82 6.84 -10.86
C ARG A 70 -0.41 6.78 -11.47
N SER A 71 0.59 6.38 -10.71
CA SER A 71 1.99 6.45 -11.12
C SER A 71 2.31 5.36 -12.15
N LYS A 72 2.86 5.78 -13.30
CA LYS A 72 3.40 4.84 -14.30
C LYS A 72 4.55 4.00 -13.75
N ALA A 73 5.32 4.55 -12.80
CA ALA A 73 6.39 3.81 -12.14
C ALA A 73 5.81 2.71 -11.21
N ALA A 74 4.74 3.02 -10.48
CA ALA A 74 4.03 2.05 -9.64
C ALA A 74 3.29 1.00 -10.47
N ALA A 75 2.85 1.33 -11.69
CA ALA A 75 2.17 0.38 -12.58
C ALA A 75 2.99 -0.88 -12.86
N LYS A 76 4.33 -0.76 -12.97
CA LYS A 76 5.20 -1.94 -13.16
C LYS A 76 5.22 -2.83 -11.92
N VAL A 77 5.27 -2.25 -10.73
CA VAL A 77 5.23 -2.98 -9.45
C VAL A 77 3.87 -3.65 -9.25
N ASN A 78 2.79 -2.93 -9.53
CA ASN A 78 1.43 -3.46 -9.47
C ASN A 78 1.25 -4.66 -10.41
N ALA A 79 1.74 -4.56 -11.66
CA ALA A 79 1.67 -5.69 -12.59
C ALA A 79 2.47 -6.92 -12.11
N GLN A 80 3.58 -6.73 -11.40
CA GLN A 80 4.33 -7.84 -10.80
C GLN A 80 3.57 -8.46 -9.62
N LEU A 81 2.96 -7.64 -8.76
CA LEU A 81 2.11 -8.11 -7.66
C LEU A 81 0.91 -8.91 -8.19
N GLU A 82 0.24 -8.42 -9.23
CA GLU A 82 -0.90 -9.11 -9.85
C GLU A 82 -0.51 -10.47 -10.44
N LYS A 83 0.65 -10.56 -11.09
CA LYS A 83 1.18 -11.85 -11.59
C LYS A 83 1.41 -12.87 -10.48
N LEU A 84 1.78 -12.39 -9.28
CA LEU A 84 1.97 -13.23 -8.09
C LEU A 84 0.68 -13.42 -7.29
N GLY A 85 -0.47 -12.90 -7.77
CA GLY A 85 -1.75 -12.96 -7.03
C GLY A 85 -1.72 -12.20 -5.71
N LEU A 86 -0.84 -11.21 -5.58
CA LEU A 86 -0.72 -10.36 -4.40
C LEU A 86 -1.56 -9.08 -4.57
N PRO A 87 -2.07 -8.51 -3.46
CA PRO A 87 -2.90 -7.32 -3.54
C PRO A 87 -2.11 -6.10 -4.00
N THR A 88 -2.82 -5.16 -4.64
CA THR A 88 -2.26 -3.89 -5.09
C THR A 88 -3.04 -2.72 -4.52
N LEU A 89 -2.41 -1.54 -4.42
CA LEU A 89 -3.11 -0.34 -3.97
C LEU A 89 -4.35 -0.02 -4.85
N PRO A 90 -4.29 -0.07 -6.19
CA PRO A 90 -5.46 0.20 -7.03
C PRO A 90 -6.70 -0.66 -6.74
N GLN A 91 -6.53 -1.91 -6.32
CA GLN A 91 -7.65 -2.82 -5.99
C GLN A 91 -8.50 -2.31 -4.83
N HIS A 92 -7.89 -1.61 -3.87
CA HIS A 92 -8.56 -1.10 -2.67
C HIS A 92 -8.93 0.38 -2.76
N LYS A 93 -8.85 0.97 -3.96
CA LYS A 93 -9.02 2.42 -4.14
C LYS A 93 -10.39 2.89 -3.70
N ASP A 94 -11.45 2.18 -4.07
CA ASP A 94 -12.81 2.63 -3.77
C ASP A 94 -13.09 2.56 -2.27
N GLU A 95 -12.70 1.45 -1.62
CA GLU A 95 -12.76 1.28 -0.16
C GLU A 95 -11.94 2.35 0.59
N PHE A 96 -10.74 2.66 0.11
CA PHE A 96 -9.91 3.73 0.66
C PHE A 96 -10.59 5.09 0.55
N MET A 97 -11.20 5.39 -0.62
CA MET A 97 -11.91 6.64 -0.84
C MET A 97 -13.17 6.77 0.03
N GLU A 98 -13.88 5.67 0.28
CA GLU A 98 -14.98 5.64 1.24
C GLU A 98 -14.51 5.92 2.67
N LEU A 99 -13.36 5.36 3.07
CA LEU A 99 -12.75 5.67 4.36
C LEU A 99 -12.36 7.15 4.46
N CYS A 100 -11.73 7.72 3.43
CA CYS A 100 -11.42 9.16 3.39
C CYS A 100 -12.68 10.02 3.57
N LYS A 101 -13.79 9.69 2.88
CA LYS A 101 -15.07 10.40 3.04
C LYS A 101 -15.60 10.33 4.48
N LYS A 102 -15.56 9.14 5.11
CA LYS A 102 -16.01 8.95 6.50
C LYS A 102 -15.17 9.74 7.51
N LEU A 103 -13.88 9.90 7.22
CA LEU A 103 -12.94 10.64 8.05
C LEU A 103 -12.89 12.14 7.74
N GLU A 104 -13.65 12.59 6.74
CA GLU A 104 -13.66 13.98 6.26
C GLU A 104 -12.27 14.45 5.78
N VAL A 105 -11.55 13.58 5.06
CA VAL A 105 -10.19 13.79 4.49
C VAL A 105 -10.22 13.77 2.96
#